data_AF-D6AU44-F1
#
_entry.id   AF-D6AU44-F1
#
_cell.length_a   1.000
_cell.length_b   1.000
_cell.length_c   1.000
_cell.angle_alpha   90.00
_cell.angle_beta   90.00
_cell.angle_gamma   90.00
#
_symmetry.space_group_name_H-M   'P 1'
#
loop_
_entity.id
_entity.type
_entity.pdbx_description
1 polymer ?
#
loop_
_entity_poly.entity_id
_entity_poly.type
_entity_poly.pdbx_seq_one_letter_code
_entity_poly.pdbx_strand_id
1 'polypeptide(L)'
;MFIRTMHVGFPGEQNMIKIDRVGRITAGDELGKFVRINELPDNPPSYLILLADDSEFSHGCGDYWVENREDLDEFFAEAHWEVEWSHR
;
A
#
# COMPACT_ATOMS: atom_id res chain seq x y z
N MET A 1 42.74 -13.72 4.41
CA MET A 1 41.93 -13.88 3.19
C MET A 1 40.88 -14.93 3.47
N PHE A 2 39.67 -14.51 3.85
CA PHE A 2 38.52 -15.41 4.04
C PHE A 2 37.35 -14.82 3.26
N ILE A 3 36.82 -15.65 2.39
CA ILE A 3 35.75 -15.33 1.45
C ILE A 3 34.38 -15.61 2.10
N ARG A 4 33.46 -14.65 1.88
CA ARG A 4 32.00 -14.77 1.85
C ARG A 4 31.28 -15.34 3.09
N THR A 5 30.71 -14.42 3.87
CA THR A 5 29.29 -14.52 4.22
C THR A 5 28.60 -13.32 3.59
N MET A 6 28.07 -13.52 2.38
CA MET A 6 27.01 -12.67 1.87
C MET A 6 25.83 -12.85 2.83
N HIS A 7 25.54 -11.83 3.63
CA HIS A 7 24.20 -11.67 4.19
C HIS A 7 23.33 -11.29 2.99
N VAL A 8 22.94 -12.29 2.21
CA VAL A 8 21.87 -12.15 1.22
C VAL A 8 20.64 -11.90 2.08
N GLY A 9 20.24 -10.63 2.19
CA GLY A 9 18.95 -10.27 2.74
C GLY A 9 17.90 -11.10 2.03
N PHE A 10 17.07 -11.80 2.79
CA PHE A 10 15.98 -12.58 2.22
C PHE A 10 15.10 -11.67 1.34
N PRO A 11 14.61 -12.21 0.21
CA PRO A 11 14.13 -11.42 -0.92
C PRO A 11 12.69 -10.95 -0.70
N GLY A 12 12.43 -9.65 -0.88
CA GLY A 12 11.14 -9.16 -1.42
C GLY A 12 9.85 -9.44 -0.65
N GLU A 13 9.89 -9.81 0.63
CA GLU A 13 8.68 -10.01 1.43
C GLU A 13 8.41 -8.79 2.31
N GLN A 14 8.07 -7.61 1.77
CA GLN A 14 7.37 -6.54 2.53
C GLN A 14 6.95 -5.39 1.59
N ASN A 15 5.93 -5.57 0.74
CA ASN A 15 4.98 -4.51 0.33
C ASN A 15 3.97 -5.03 -0.71
N MET A 16 3.41 -6.25 -0.53
CA MET A 16 2.30 -6.65 -1.40
C MET A 16 1.08 -5.79 -1.06
N ILE A 17 0.87 -4.69 -1.81
CA ILE A 17 -0.34 -3.87 -1.73
C ILE A 17 -1.55 -4.81 -1.88
N LYS A 18 -2.42 -4.81 -0.87
CA LYS A 18 -3.59 -5.69 -0.81
C LYS A 18 -4.82 -4.94 -1.31
N ILE A 19 -5.38 -5.48 -2.39
CA ILE A 19 -6.63 -5.02 -2.98
C ILE A 19 -7.82 -5.57 -2.17
N ASP A 20 -8.87 -4.77 -2.07
CA ASP A 20 -10.07 -4.92 -1.25
C ASP A 20 -9.78 -5.22 0.23
N ARG A 21 -8.68 -4.65 0.74
CA ARG A 21 -8.28 -4.78 2.14
C ARG A 21 -8.00 -3.42 2.74
N VAL A 22 -8.22 -3.33 4.05
CA VAL A 22 -7.84 -2.18 4.86
C VAL A 22 -6.47 -2.46 5.47
N GLY A 23 -5.57 -1.50 5.32
CA GLY A 23 -4.26 -1.49 5.95
C GLY A 23 -4.04 -0.18 6.69
N ARG A 24 -3.09 -0.18 7.62
CA ARG A 24 -2.68 1.03 8.34
C ARG A 24 -1.32 1.48 7.84
N ILE A 25 -1.19 2.75 7.50
CA ILE A 25 0.08 3.35 7.10
C ILE A 25 0.96 3.49 8.36
N THR A 26 2.06 2.76 8.37
CA THR A 26 3.02 2.70 9.48
C THR A 26 4.31 3.48 9.21
N ALA A 27 4.54 3.91 7.97
CA ALA A 27 5.63 4.82 7.58
C ALA A 27 5.26 5.60 6.32
N GLY A 28 5.95 6.73 6.09
CA GLY A 28 5.76 7.61 4.93
C GLY A 28 4.89 8.83 5.23
N ASP A 29 4.42 9.46 4.16
CA ASP A 29 3.37 10.47 4.24
C ASP A 29 2.08 9.87 4.83
N GLU A 30 1.19 10.69 5.39
CA GLU A 30 -0.08 10.18 5.95
C GLU A 30 0.09 9.13 7.08
N LEU A 31 1.26 9.09 7.75
CA LEU A 31 1.57 8.18 8.85
C LEU A 31 0.46 8.11 9.91
N GLY A 32 0.03 6.88 10.23
CA GLY A 32 -0.96 6.60 11.25
C GLY A 32 -2.38 6.48 10.71
N LYS A 33 -2.64 6.93 9.48
CA LYS A 33 -3.92 6.79 8.77
C LYS A 33 -4.14 5.37 8.26
N PHE A 34 -5.39 5.10 7.89
CA PHE A 34 -5.84 3.86 7.26
C PHE A 34 -5.99 4.06 5.76
N VAL A 35 -5.57 3.06 5.00
CA VAL A 35 -5.69 3.00 3.56
C VAL A 35 -6.49 1.77 3.15
N ARG A 36 -7.35 1.92 2.15
CA ARG A 36 -8.07 0.81 1.52
C ARG A 36 -7.98 0.93 0.03
N ILE A 37 -7.63 -0.16 -0.64
CA ILE A 37 -7.59 -0.19 -2.10
C ILE A 37 -8.80 -0.96 -2.60
N ASN A 38 -9.60 -0.38 -3.48
CA ASN A 38 -10.70 -1.05 -4.16
C ASN A 38 -10.35 -1.22 -5.62
N GLU A 39 -10.48 -2.43 -6.16
CA GLU A 39 -10.42 -2.66 -7.60
C GLU A 39 -11.80 -2.43 -8.20
N LEU A 40 -11.85 -1.63 -9.26
CA LEU A 40 -13.05 -1.33 -10.00
C LEU A 40 -13.11 -2.21 -11.26
N PRO A 41 -14.30 -2.74 -11.61
CA PRO A 41 -14.49 -3.63 -12.76
C PRO A 41 -14.50 -2.87 -14.10
N ASP A 42 -13.50 -2.02 -14.33
CA ASP A 42 -13.27 -1.31 -15.58
C ASP A 42 -12.44 -2.16 -16.56
N ASN A 43 -12.33 -1.72 -17.82
CA ASN A 43 -11.46 -2.34 -18.81
C ASN A 43 -10.60 -1.27 -19.52
N PRO A 44 -9.32 -1.10 -19.11
CA PRO A 44 -8.58 -1.86 -18.10
C PRO A 44 -9.06 -1.62 -16.65
N PRO A 45 -8.81 -2.56 -15.71
CA PRO A 45 -9.24 -2.43 -14.33
C PRO A 45 -8.54 -1.26 -13.65
N SER A 46 -9.33 -0.40 -12.98
CA SER A 46 -8.83 0.76 -12.28
C SER A 46 -8.84 0.55 -10.76
N TYR A 47 -8.03 1.32 -10.02
CA TYR A 47 -7.90 1.17 -8.57
C TYR A 47 -8.24 2.47 -7.84
N LEU A 48 -9.08 2.37 -6.82
CA LEU A 48 -9.45 3.48 -5.93
C LEU A 48 -8.78 3.29 -4.57
N ILE A 49 -7.88 4.20 -4.23
CA ILE A 49 -7.17 4.30 -2.97
C ILE A 49 -7.96 5.23 -2.06
N LEU A 50 -8.47 4.72 -0.95
CA LEU A 50 -9.20 5.50 0.05
C LEU A 50 -8.31 5.69 1.28
N LEU A 51 -8.27 6.91 1.80
CA LEU A 51 -7.58 7.29 3.03
C LEU A 51 -8.57 7.76 4.08
N ALA A 52 -8.38 7.27 5.30
CA ALA A 52 -9.15 7.68 6.46
C ALA A 52 -8.29 7.78 7.71
N ASP A 53 -8.70 8.62 8.65
CA ASP A 53 -8.11 8.68 9.98
C ASP A 53 -8.55 7.49 10.86
N ASP A 54 -9.64 6.81 10.50
CA ASP A 54 -10.14 5.63 11.21
C ASP A 54 -10.34 4.42 10.28
N SER A 55 -10.30 3.21 10.88
CA SER A 55 -10.46 1.95 10.14
C SER A 55 -11.87 1.71 9.63
N GLU A 56 -12.86 2.46 10.12
CA GLU A 56 -14.25 2.40 9.69
C GLU A 56 -14.51 3.33 8.48
N PHE A 57 -13.49 4.09 8.05
CA PHE A 57 -13.60 5.11 7.00
C PHE A 57 -14.71 6.13 7.28
N SER A 58 -15.00 6.39 8.56
CA SER A 58 -16.06 7.33 8.98
C SER A 58 -15.58 8.78 9.00
N HIS A 59 -14.31 8.98 9.30
CA HIS A 59 -13.57 10.24 9.20
C HIS A 59 -12.42 10.02 8.23
N GLY A 60 -12.64 10.36 6.97
CA GLY A 60 -11.64 10.25 5.92
C GLY A 60 -11.72 11.39 4.92
N CYS A 61 -10.56 11.85 4.48
CA CYS A 61 -10.38 13.12 3.77
C CYS A 61 -9.67 12.96 2.40
N GLY A 62 -9.42 11.72 1.95
CA GLY A 62 -8.70 11.50 0.69
C GLY A 62 -9.19 10.28 -0.06
N ASP A 63 -9.48 10.47 -1.34
CA ASP A 63 -9.64 9.41 -2.32
C ASP A 63 -8.72 9.72 -3.51
N TYR A 64 -7.94 8.73 -3.93
CA TYR A 64 -7.05 8.80 -5.08
C TYR A 64 -7.41 7.68 -6.03
N TRP A 65 -7.49 7.99 -7.31
CA TRP A 65 -7.79 7.02 -8.35
C TRP A 65 -6.58 6.85 -9.26
N VAL A 66 -6.24 5.60 -9.56
CA VAL A 66 -5.13 5.24 -10.45
C VAL A 66 -5.61 4.25 -11.50
N GLU A 67 -5.07 4.39 -12.71
CA GLU A 67 -5.54 3.64 -13.88
C GLU A 67 -5.08 2.19 -13.86
N ASN A 68 -3.89 1.90 -13.32
CA ASN A 68 -3.31 0.56 -13.33
C ASN A 68 -2.54 0.25 -12.04
N ARG A 69 -2.12 -1.02 -11.94
CA ARG A 69 -1.31 -1.50 -10.81
C ARG A 69 0.09 -0.89 -10.76
N GLU A 70 0.65 -0.53 -11.91
CA GLU A 70 1.97 0.13 -11.99
C GLU A 70 1.89 1.53 -11.37
N ASP A 71 0.89 2.33 -11.74
CA ASP A 71 0.62 3.66 -11.14
C ASP A 71 0.36 3.55 -9.63
N LEU A 72 -0.33 2.50 -9.19
CA LEU A 72 -0.56 2.22 -7.76
C LEU A 72 0.75 1.98 -7.00
N ASP A 73 1.66 1.22 -7.59
CA ASP A 73 2.96 0.90 -6.97
C ASP A 73 3.85 2.15 -6.90
N GLU A 74 3.90 2.92 -7.99
CA GLU A 74 4.62 4.19 -8.05
C GLU A 74 4.08 5.18 -7.02
N PHE A 75 2.76 5.31 -6.90
CA PHE A 75 2.12 6.19 -5.91
C PHE A 75 2.55 5.85 -4.47
N PHE A 76 2.55 4.55 -4.13
CA PHE A 76 3.00 4.09 -2.81
C PHE A 76 4.50 4.34 -2.60
N ALA A 77 5.31 4.17 -3.65
CA ALA A 77 6.74 4.40 -3.61
C ALA A 77 7.09 5.89 -3.44
N GLU A 78 6.41 6.79 -4.17
CA GLU A 78 6.59 8.24 -4.07
C GLU A 78 6.17 8.77 -2.69
N ALA A 79 5.08 8.25 -2.14
CA ALA A 79 4.62 8.61 -0.80
C ALA A 79 5.41 7.93 0.33
N HIS A 80 6.36 7.04 -0.02
CA HIS A 80 7.14 6.22 0.90
C HIS A 80 6.27 5.44 1.89
N TRP A 81 5.10 4.97 1.45
CA TRP A 81 4.13 4.31 2.30
C TRP A 81 4.53 2.86 2.62
N GLU A 82 4.65 2.59 3.91
CA GLU A 82 4.64 1.23 4.44
C GLU A 82 3.28 0.97 5.07
N VAL A 83 2.62 -0.12 4.65
CA VAL A 83 1.26 -0.41 5.08
C VAL A 83 1.18 -1.78 5.72
N GLU A 84 0.75 -1.80 6.97
CA GLU A 84 0.43 -3.03 7.69
C GLU A 84 -1.02 -3.44 7.37
N TRP A 85 -1.16 -4.45 6.52
CA TRP A 85 -2.46 -4.98 6.12
C TRP A 85 -3.00 -5.95 7.18
N SER A 86 -4.27 -5.78 7.58
CA SER A 86 -4.90 -6.69 8.53
C SER A 86 -5.13 -8.08 7.90
N HIS A 87 -4.58 -9.12 8.53
CA HIS A 87 -4.87 -10.52 8.22
C HIS A 87 -6.21 -10.93 8.86
N ARG A 88 -7.32 -10.83 8.14
CA ARG A 88 -8.57 -11.46 8.57
C ARG A 88 -9.24 -12.24 7.45
#